data_AF-A0AA41N1L2-F1
#
_entry.id   AF-A0AA41N1L2-F1
#
_cell.length_a   1.000
_cell.length_b   1.000
_cell.length_c   1.000
_cell.angle_alpha   90.00
_cell.angle_beta   90.00
_cell.angle_gamma   90.00
#
_symmetry.space_group_name_H-M   'P 1'
#
loop_
_entity.id
_entity.type
_entity.pdbx_description
1 polymer ?
#
loop_
_entity_poly.entity_id
_entity_poly.type
_entity_poly.pdbx_seq_one_letter_code
_entity_poly.pdbx_strand_id
1 'polypeptide(L)'
;MAFLCQRDSYTWEFTTTEVSCQQVELQTDENNGKKEVLSGFHVMLEDTLLFPEGGGQSEDHEDHVEAVIKLQNSSKLLQKNNLNLLRDLVVHIAHGLRNSPDWGGAFVLHRKEGDSEFMNIIANGIGFKETFLFLTVGDEKGAGLFLLAGPAETVETLEPRYCYMDSNTAWTLLCERESMVAEVLEGKGAGKKGHFQGEVAKMSCQAEVQVLLQNYVSKQSTEG
;
A
#
# COMPACT_ATOMS: atom_id res chain seq x y z
N MET A 1 -31.21 -10.61 -35.26
CA MET A 1 -31.09 -12.06 -35.02
C MET A 1 -29.66 -12.30 -34.61
N ALA A 2 -29.39 -12.65 -33.35
CA ALA A 2 -28.03 -12.96 -32.90
C ALA A 2 -27.75 -14.44 -33.23
N PHE A 3 -26.68 -14.71 -33.97
CA PHE A 3 -26.20 -16.06 -34.28
C PHE A 3 -25.90 -16.83 -32.98
N LEU A 4 -25.97 -18.16 -32.99
CA LEU A 4 -25.70 -18.97 -31.79
C LEU A 4 -24.33 -18.65 -31.16
N CYS A 5 -23.30 -18.41 -31.97
CA CYS A 5 -21.96 -18.04 -31.48
C CYS A 5 -21.92 -16.74 -30.65
N GLN A 6 -22.92 -15.86 -30.80
CA GLN A 6 -23.05 -14.65 -29.97
C GLN A 6 -23.83 -14.90 -28.67
N ARG A 7 -24.57 -16.01 -28.59
CA ARG A 7 -25.35 -16.40 -27.40
C ARG A 7 -24.55 -17.34 -26.50
N ASP A 8 -23.79 -18.24 -27.10
CA ASP A 8 -22.93 -19.18 -26.39
C ASP A 8 -21.69 -19.51 -27.22
N SER A 9 -20.59 -18.80 -26.94
CA SER A 9 -19.29 -18.96 -27.59
C SER A 9 -18.61 -20.29 -27.25
N TYR A 10 -19.11 -21.04 -26.26
CA TYR A 10 -18.53 -22.30 -25.79
C TYR A 10 -19.32 -23.53 -26.21
N THR A 11 -20.40 -23.37 -26.99
CA THR A 11 -21.18 -24.51 -27.49
C THR A 11 -20.36 -25.30 -28.52
N TRP A 12 -20.13 -26.58 -28.25
CA TRP A 12 -19.39 -27.51 -29.13
C TRP A 12 -20.29 -28.23 -30.14
N GLU A 13 -21.57 -28.35 -29.86
CA GLU A 13 -22.54 -29.06 -30.68
C GLU A 13 -23.75 -28.17 -30.96
N PHE A 14 -24.15 -28.06 -32.22
CA PHE A 14 -25.30 -27.27 -32.61
C PHE A 14 -26.26 -28.07 -33.47
N THR A 15 -27.51 -28.11 -33.05
CA THR A 15 -28.61 -28.68 -33.83
C THR A 15 -29.45 -27.56 -34.40
N THR A 16 -29.58 -27.54 -35.72
CA THR A 16 -30.44 -26.60 -36.44
C THR A 16 -31.38 -27.34 -37.38
N THR A 17 -32.49 -26.68 -37.70
CA THR A 17 -33.48 -27.11 -38.67
C THR A 17 -32.96 -26.84 -40.09
N GLU A 18 -33.17 -27.80 -40.98
CA GLU A 18 -32.97 -27.62 -42.41
C GLU A 18 -34.18 -26.87 -42.99
N VAL A 19 -33.91 -25.73 -43.62
CA VAL A 19 -34.92 -24.92 -44.31
C VAL A 19 -35.11 -25.40 -45.75
N SER A 20 -34.04 -25.86 -46.42
CA SER A 20 -34.12 -26.39 -47.78
C SER A 20 -32.95 -27.32 -48.10
N CYS A 21 -33.24 -28.44 -48.76
CA CYS A 21 -32.27 -29.36 -49.37
C CYS A 21 -32.51 -29.44 -50.87
N GLN A 22 -31.53 -29.11 -51.72
CA GLN A 22 -31.66 -29.29 -53.16
C GLN A 22 -30.43 -29.99 -53.73
N GLN A 23 -30.62 -31.03 -54.54
CA GLN A 23 -29.52 -31.67 -55.24
C GLN A 23 -28.98 -30.71 -56.31
N VAL A 24 -27.67 -30.46 -56.27
CA VAL A 24 -26.99 -29.52 -57.16
C VAL A 24 -25.69 -30.15 -57.66
N GLU A 25 -25.39 -29.93 -58.94
CA GLU A 25 -24.10 -30.29 -59.54
C GLU A 25 -23.23 -29.03 -59.64
N LEU A 26 -22.09 -29.03 -58.95
CA LEU A 26 -21.12 -27.95 -58.99
C LEU A 26 -20.01 -28.32 -59.98
N GLN A 27 -19.76 -27.44 -60.96
CA GLN A 27 -18.57 -27.55 -61.81
C GLN A 27 -17.41 -26.87 -61.09
N THR A 28 -16.38 -27.63 -60.74
CA THR A 28 -15.15 -27.06 -60.20
C THR A 28 -14.19 -26.69 -61.33
N ASP A 29 -13.62 -25.49 -61.26
CA ASP A 29 -12.50 -25.11 -62.11
C ASP A 29 -11.20 -25.59 -61.43
N GLU A 30 -10.66 -26.72 -61.90
CA GLU A 30 -9.36 -27.20 -61.42
C GLU A 30 -8.19 -26.54 -62.15
N ASN A 31 -7.14 -26.23 -61.39
CA ASN A 31 -5.90 -25.58 -61.80
C ASN A 31 -5.00 -26.43 -62.73
N ASN A 32 -5.54 -27.41 -63.47
CA ASN A 32 -4.77 -28.21 -64.44
C ASN A 32 -5.58 -28.85 -65.60
N GLY A 33 -6.76 -28.31 -65.94
CA GLY A 33 -7.40 -28.53 -67.25
C GLY A 33 -8.35 -29.72 -67.40
N LYS A 34 -8.74 -30.41 -66.32
CA LYS A 34 -9.80 -31.44 -66.35
C LYS A 34 -10.98 -30.98 -65.50
N LYS A 35 -12.15 -30.81 -66.10
CA LYS A 35 -13.38 -30.41 -65.40
C LYS A 35 -13.99 -31.63 -64.71
N GLU A 36 -14.15 -31.57 -63.38
CA GLU A 36 -14.94 -32.54 -62.63
C GLU A 36 -16.29 -31.93 -62.23
N VAL A 37 -17.34 -32.72 -62.37
CA VAL A 37 -18.69 -32.35 -61.92
C VAL A 37 -18.89 -33.02 -60.56
N LEU A 38 -18.98 -32.21 -59.51
CA LEU A 38 -19.28 -32.69 -58.18
C LEU A 38 -20.79 -32.65 -57.98
N SER A 39 -21.42 -33.80 -57.80
CA SER A 39 -22.82 -33.86 -57.37
C SER A 39 -22.87 -33.74 -55.85
N GLY A 40 -23.76 -32.87 -55.37
CA GLY A 40 -23.93 -32.61 -53.94
C GLY A 40 -25.31 -32.05 -53.63
N PHE A 41 -25.48 -31.56 -52.40
CA PHE A 41 -26.69 -30.90 -51.96
C PHE A 41 -26.38 -29.47 -51.57
N HIS A 42 -27.20 -28.54 -52.05
CA HIS A 42 -27.31 -27.20 -51.52
C HIS A 42 -28.27 -27.22 -50.32
N VAL A 43 -27.70 -27.09 -49.13
CA VAL A 43 -28.42 -27.13 -47.86
C VAL A 43 -28.49 -25.73 -47.28
N MET A 44 -29.69 -25.26 -46.97
CA MET A 44 -29.95 -24.01 -46.26
C MET A 44 -30.46 -24.33 -44.86
N LEU A 45 -29.83 -23.77 -43.84
CA LEU A 45 -30.16 -23.99 -42.42
C LEU A 45 -30.79 -22.72 -41.84
N GLU A 46 -31.68 -22.86 -40.85
CA GLU A 46 -32.37 -21.73 -40.21
C GLU A 46 -31.39 -20.82 -39.45
N ASP A 47 -30.38 -21.41 -38.83
CA ASP A 47 -29.30 -20.72 -38.15
C ASP A 47 -27.98 -21.44 -38.46
N THR A 48 -26.88 -20.70 -38.51
CA THR A 48 -25.58 -21.23 -38.95
C THR A 48 -24.47 -20.82 -38.00
N LEU A 49 -23.63 -21.78 -37.63
CA LEU A 49 -22.33 -21.53 -37.01
C LEU A 49 -21.30 -21.28 -38.11
N LEU A 50 -21.48 -20.24 -38.91
CA LEU A 50 -20.42 -19.76 -39.77
C LEU A 50 -19.58 -18.78 -38.95
N PHE A 51 -18.35 -19.18 -38.62
CA PHE A 51 -17.32 -18.25 -38.18
C PHE A 51 -16.75 -17.58 -39.44
N PRO A 52 -17.16 -16.35 -39.80
CA PRO A 52 -16.35 -15.61 -40.77
C PRO A 52 -14.96 -15.45 -40.16
N GLU A 53 -13.89 -15.69 -40.93
CA GLU A 53 -12.49 -15.60 -40.50
C GLU A 53 -12.03 -14.21 -39.95
N GLY A 54 -12.96 -13.30 -39.67
CA GLY A 54 -12.70 -12.00 -39.06
C GLY A 54 -13.71 -11.61 -37.98
N GLY A 55 -14.53 -12.54 -37.48
CA GLY A 55 -15.40 -12.30 -36.35
C GLY A 55 -14.62 -12.41 -35.05
N GLY A 56 -13.95 -11.32 -34.65
CA GLY A 56 -13.16 -11.24 -33.41
C GLY A 56 -13.90 -11.84 -32.23
N GLN A 57 -13.38 -12.97 -31.74
CA GLN A 57 -13.84 -13.61 -30.53
C GLN A 57 -13.35 -12.73 -29.38
N SER A 58 -14.23 -12.26 -28.50
CA SER A 58 -13.89 -11.31 -27.42
C SER A 58 -13.00 -11.88 -26.31
N GLU A 59 -12.41 -13.06 -26.52
CA GLU A 59 -11.55 -13.78 -25.58
C GLU A 59 -10.18 -14.11 -26.21
N ASP A 60 -9.54 -13.12 -26.83
CA ASP A 60 -8.12 -13.22 -27.13
C ASP A 60 -7.34 -13.26 -25.81
N HIS A 61 -7.04 -14.47 -25.33
CA HIS A 61 -6.41 -14.71 -24.02
C HIS A 61 -5.05 -14.01 -23.83
N GLU A 62 -4.35 -13.67 -24.92
CA GLU A 62 -3.06 -12.96 -24.84
C GLU A 62 -3.20 -11.53 -24.31
N ASP A 63 -4.29 -10.83 -24.64
CA ASP A 63 -4.52 -9.44 -24.22
C ASP A 63 -4.74 -9.32 -22.71
N HIS A 64 -5.34 -10.35 -22.09
CA HIS A 64 -5.55 -10.38 -20.66
C HIS A 64 -4.23 -10.49 -19.88
N VAL A 65 -3.31 -11.30 -20.37
CA VAL A 65 -1.98 -11.45 -19.74
C VAL A 65 -1.21 -10.14 -19.84
N GLU A 66 -1.24 -9.48 -21.00
CA GLU A 66 -0.59 -8.19 -21.17
C GLU A 66 -1.24 -7.10 -20.31
N ALA A 67 -2.58 -7.06 -20.21
CA ALA A 67 -3.31 -6.13 -19.36
C ALA A 67 -2.96 -6.30 -17.88
N VAL A 68 -2.87 -7.54 -17.39
CA VAL A 68 -2.45 -7.82 -16.00
C VAL A 68 -1.02 -7.36 -15.76
N ILE A 69 -0.09 -7.61 -16.69
CA ILE A 69 1.31 -7.14 -16.57
C ILE A 69 1.36 -5.61 -16.54
N LYS A 70 0.62 -4.93 -17.43
CA LYS A 70 0.50 -3.46 -17.45
C LYS A 70 -0.03 -2.93 -16.11
N LEU A 71 -1.08 -3.55 -15.57
CA LEU A 71 -1.64 -3.19 -14.27
C LEU A 71 -0.62 -3.38 -13.13
N GLN A 72 0.07 -4.52 -13.07
CA GLN A 72 1.11 -4.78 -12.07
C GLN A 72 2.24 -3.75 -12.13
N ASN A 73 2.70 -3.39 -13.32
CA ASN A 73 3.73 -2.38 -13.51
C ASN A 73 3.24 -0.99 -13.10
N SER A 74 2.00 -0.64 -13.43
CA SER A 74 1.40 0.63 -13.01
C SER A 74 1.28 0.73 -11.48
N SER A 75 0.90 -0.37 -10.80
CA SER A 75 0.81 -0.43 -9.34
C SER A 75 2.18 -0.22 -8.69
N LYS A 76 3.23 -0.86 -9.20
CA LYS A 76 4.60 -0.70 -8.70
C LYS A 76 5.10 0.74 -8.89
N LEU A 77 4.81 1.34 -10.04
CA LEU A 77 5.17 2.73 -10.31
C LEU A 77 4.44 3.69 -9.36
N LEU A 78 3.14 3.49 -9.14
CA LEU A 78 2.35 4.29 -8.21
C LEU A 78 2.88 4.19 -6.77
N GLN A 79 3.27 3.00 -6.32
CA GLN A 79 3.90 2.82 -5.00
C GLN A 79 5.21 3.60 -4.88
N LYS A 80 6.08 3.54 -5.90
CA LYS A 80 7.33 4.31 -5.93
C LYS A 80 7.08 5.82 -5.93
N ASN A 81 6.11 6.29 -6.72
CA ASN A 81 5.75 7.70 -6.78
C ASN A 81 5.19 8.19 -5.45
N ASN A 82 4.37 7.39 -4.77
CA ASN A 82 3.84 7.72 -3.44
C ASN A 82 4.97 7.92 -2.42
N LEU A 83 5.95 7.01 -2.37
CA LEU A 83 7.12 7.16 -1.49
C LEU A 83 7.94 8.42 -1.82
N ASN A 84 8.12 8.75 -3.09
CA ASN A 84 8.83 9.98 -3.48
C ASN A 84 8.08 11.25 -3.06
N LEU A 85 6.75 11.28 -3.25
CA LEU A 85 5.92 12.40 -2.81
C LEU A 85 5.94 12.56 -1.29
N LEU A 86 5.95 11.45 -0.55
CA LEU A 86 6.11 11.48 0.91
C LEU A 86 7.48 12.06 1.31
N ARG A 87 8.57 11.73 0.61
CA ARG A 87 9.89 12.34 0.86
C ARG A 87 9.89 13.84 0.59
N ASP A 88 9.34 14.28 -0.54
CA ASP A 88 9.28 15.71 -0.88
C ASP A 88 8.44 16.50 0.12
N LEU A 89 7.29 15.94 0.54
CA LEU A 89 6.45 16.50 1.59
C LEU A 89 7.21 16.62 2.91
N VAL A 90 7.94 15.58 3.31
CA VAL A 90 8.72 15.56 4.54
C VAL A 90 9.82 16.63 4.53
N VAL A 91 10.55 16.76 3.43
CA VAL A 91 11.59 17.80 3.29
C VAL A 91 10.95 19.19 3.40
N HIS A 92 9.78 19.38 2.79
CA HIS A 92 9.04 20.63 2.88
C HIS A 92 8.57 20.93 4.31
N ILE A 93 8.03 19.94 5.02
CA ILE A 93 7.62 20.05 6.43
C ILE A 93 8.84 20.39 7.29
N ALA A 94 9.94 19.64 7.18
CA ALA A 94 11.16 19.88 7.96
C ALA A 94 11.73 21.28 7.71
N HIS A 95 11.70 21.76 6.46
CA HIS A 95 12.11 23.12 6.13
C HIS A 95 11.20 24.18 6.75
N GLY A 96 9.88 23.99 6.70
CA GLY A 96 8.93 24.85 7.40
C GLY A 96 9.20 24.88 8.90
N LEU A 97 9.40 23.69 9.49
CA LEU A 97 9.65 23.52 10.92
C LEU A 97 10.97 24.18 11.39
N ARG A 98 11.99 24.18 10.53
CA ARG A 98 13.27 24.83 10.79
C ARG A 98 13.20 26.36 10.76
N ASN A 99 12.28 26.92 9.96
CA ASN A 99 12.22 28.36 9.74
C ASN A 99 11.31 29.11 10.74
N SER A 100 10.47 28.42 11.52
CA SER A 100 9.58 29.04 12.52
C SER A 100 9.70 28.37 13.90
N PRO A 101 10.81 28.53 14.64
CA PRO A 101 11.15 27.71 15.82
C PRO A 101 10.22 27.83 17.06
N ASP A 102 9.13 28.59 17.03
CA ASP A 102 8.23 28.82 18.16
C ASP A 102 7.19 27.69 18.35
N TRP A 103 7.67 26.45 18.52
CA TRP A 103 6.81 25.25 18.62
C TRP A 103 6.25 24.98 20.03
N GLY A 104 6.49 25.87 20.99
CA GLY A 104 6.04 25.66 22.38
C GLY A 104 6.68 24.43 23.04
N GLY A 105 7.88 24.03 22.60
CA GLY A 105 8.68 23.00 23.26
C GLY A 105 8.47 21.56 22.80
N ALA A 106 7.28 21.19 22.32
CA ALA A 106 6.98 19.83 21.86
C ALA A 106 6.10 19.84 20.60
N PHE A 107 6.57 19.19 19.54
CA PHE A 107 5.84 19.04 18.28
C PHE A 107 5.40 17.58 18.07
N VAL A 108 4.14 17.38 17.70
CA VAL A 108 3.55 16.05 17.47
C VAL A 108 3.02 15.98 16.05
N LEU A 109 3.37 14.91 15.32
CA LEU A 109 2.89 14.67 13.97
C LEU A 109 2.49 13.21 13.78
N HIS A 110 1.29 13.01 13.27
CA HIS A 110 0.80 11.70 12.84
C HIS A 110 0.73 11.64 11.32
N ARG A 111 1.18 10.52 10.74
CA ARG A 111 0.96 10.23 9.33
C ARG A 111 0.69 8.76 9.09
N LYS A 112 -0.56 8.44 8.71
CA LYS A 112 -0.96 7.08 8.37
C LYS A 112 -0.11 6.44 7.27
N GLU A 113 0.17 7.17 6.19
CA GLU A 113 0.92 6.65 5.04
C GLU A 113 2.45 6.74 5.21
N GLY A 114 2.94 7.21 6.36
CA GLY A 114 4.37 7.30 6.61
C GLY A 114 5.01 5.91 6.72
N ASP A 115 6.33 5.90 6.81
CA ASP A 115 7.13 4.74 7.17
C ASP A 115 8.27 5.17 8.12
N SER A 116 9.20 4.26 8.41
CA SER A 116 10.39 4.60 9.18
C SER A 116 11.25 5.66 8.52
N GLU A 117 11.31 5.72 7.17
CA GLU A 117 12.12 6.70 6.46
C GLU A 117 11.52 8.10 6.60
N PHE A 118 10.19 8.24 6.46
CA PHE A 118 9.44 9.46 6.73
C PHE A 118 9.81 10.05 8.10
N MET A 119 9.75 9.24 9.16
CA MET A 119 10.04 9.71 10.51
C MET A 119 11.50 10.15 10.67
N ASN A 120 12.43 9.37 10.12
CA ASN A 120 13.86 9.66 10.21
C ASN A 120 14.26 10.91 9.43
N ILE A 121 13.68 11.17 8.24
CA ILE A 121 14.01 12.38 7.48
C ILE A 121 13.50 13.63 8.20
N ILE A 122 12.27 13.61 8.76
CA ILE A 122 11.78 14.75 9.56
C ILE A 122 12.69 14.98 10.77
N ALA A 123 13.01 13.92 11.51
CA ALA A 123 13.80 14.05 12.73
C ALA A 123 15.19 14.63 12.46
N ASN A 124 15.87 14.12 11.43
CA ASN A 124 17.17 14.64 11.03
C ASN A 124 17.12 16.03 10.38
N GLY A 125 16.01 16.37 9.73
CA GLY A 125 15.85 17.64 9.01
C GLY A 125 15.65 18.86 9.91
N ILE A 126 15.04 18.69 11.08
CA ILE A 126 14.78 19.78 12.04
C ILE A 126 16.05 20.12 12.83
N GLY A 127 16.75 19.09 13.35
CA GLY A 127 17.88 19.24 14.26
C GLY A 127 17.45 19.77 15.64
N PHE A 128 17.58 18.95 16.68
CA PHE A 128 17.07 19.27 18.01
C PHE A 128 18.12 20.03 18.85
N LYS A 129 17.73 21.16 19.43
CA LYS A 129 18.51 21.84 20.49
C LYS A 129 17.82 21.72 21.85
N GLU A 130 16.55 22.14 21.95
CA GLU A 130 15.77 22.09 23.20
C GLU A 130 14.30 21.66 23.03
N THR A 131 13.91 21.23 21.83
CA THR A 131 12.52 20.84 21.50
C THR A 131 12.38 19.35 21.29
N PHE A 132 11.25 18.79 21.74
CA PHE A 132 10.88 17.39 21.52
C PHE A 132 10.04 17.24 20.25
N LEU A 133 10.26 16.14 19.55
CA LEU A 133 9.50 15.74 18.38
C LEU A 133 8.95 14.34 18.61
N PHE A 134 7.63 14.20 18.53
CA PHE A 134 6.97 12.90 18.59
C PHE A 134 6.25 12.61 17.28
N LEU A 135 6.77 11.65 16.52
CA LEU A 135 6.24 11.21 15.26
C LEU A 135 5.55 9.86 15.43
N THR A 136 4.42 9.69 14.75
CA THR A 136 3.67 8.44 14.75
C THR A 136 3.23 8.11 13.33
N VAL A 137 3.29 6.83 13.00
CA VAL A 137 3.01 6.31 11.67
C VAL A 137 2.20 5.02 11.78
N GLY A 138 1.27 4.83 10.85
CA GLY A 138 0.40 3.66 10.81
C GLY A 138 -1.05 4.00 11.11
N ASP A 139 -1.91 2.99 11.14
CA ASP A 139 -3.34 3.18 11.35
C ASP A 139 -3.67 3.55 12.80
N GLU A 140 -4.47 4.61 13.00
CA GLU A 140 -4.86 5.11 14.32
C GLU A 140 -5.54 4.05 15.22
N LYS A 141 -6.20 3.07 14.59
CA LYS A 141 -6.93 1.98 15.28
C LYS A 141 -6.14 0.67 15.35
N GLY A 142 -4.89 0.66 14.90
CA GLY A 142 -4.07 -0.54 14.78
C GLY A 142 -2.68 -0.36 15.38
N ALA A 143 -1.82 -1.34 15.06
CA ALA A 143 -0.41 -1.24 15.37
C ALA A 143 0.27 -0.21 14.46
N GLY A 144 1.25 0.49 15.02
CA GLY A 144 1.98 1.54 14.32
C GLY A 144 3.42 1.64 14.79
N LEU A 145 4.16 2.53 14.15
CA LEU A 145 5.50 2.91 14.54
C LEU A 145 5.48 4.29 15.17
N PHE A 146 6.38 4.50 16.12
CA PHE A 146 6.60 5.82 16.70
C PHE A 146 8.09 6.15 16.73
N LEU A 147 8.38 7.46 16.74
CA LEU A 147 9.70 8.01 16.94
C LEU A 147 9.59 9.23 17.85
N LEU A 148 10.24 9.17 19.00
CA LEU A 148 10.50 10.30 19.87
C LEU A 148 11.95 10.77 19.62
N ALA A 149 12.12 12.03 19.25
CA ALA A 149 13.44 12.62 19.02
C ALA A 149 13.59 13.94 19.80
N GLY A 150 14.80 14.17 20.33
CA GLY A 150 15.09 15.31 21.20
C GLY A 150 16.53 15.32 21.70
N PRO A 151 16.87 16.20 22.66
CA PRO A 151 18.19 16.24 23.27
C PRO A 151 18.55 14.88 23.91
N ALA A 152 19.78 14.40 23.70
CA ALA A 152 20.18 13.06 24.13
C ALA A 152 20.01 12.85 25.64
N GLU A 153 20.35 13.86 26.45
CA GLU A 153 20.26 13.78 27.92
C GLU A 153 18.81 13.59 28.42
N THR A 154 17.84 14.26 27.78
CA THR A 154 16.44 14.18 28.17
C THR A 154 15.75 12.96 27.59
N VAL A 155 16.08 12.58 26.34
CA VAL A 155 15.53 11.37 25.72
C VAL A 155 16.04 10.12 26.43
N GLU A 156 17.31 10.05 26.83
CA GLU A 156 17.82 8.94 27.64
C GLU A 156 17.16 8.84 29.04
N THR A 157 16.65 9.96 29.56
CA THR A 157 15.84 9.98 30.80
C THR A 157 14.40 9.51 30.55
N LEU A 158 13.87 9.71 29.34
CA LEU A 158 12.53 9.29 28.92
C LEU A 158 12.49 7.88 28.32
N GLU A 159 13.65 7.34 27.92
CA GLU A 159 13.81 5.97 27.42
C GLU A 159 13.56 4.93 28.53
N PRO A 160 12.91 3.80 28.23
CA PRO A 160 12.83 2.69 29.17
C PRO A 160 14.23 2.14 29.38
N ARG A 161 14.81 2.40 30.57
CA ARG A 161 15.96 1.65 31.03
C ARG A 161 15.51 0.20 31.24
N TYR A 162 15.77 -0.65 30.25
CA TYR A 162 15.61 -2.10 30.41
C TYR A 162 16.52 -2.54 31.57
N CYS A 163 15.92 -2.77 32.73
CA CYS A 163 16.57 -3.48 33.82
C CYS A 163 16.78 -4.93 33.36
N TYR A 164 18.04 -5.32 33.25
CA TYR A 164 18.47 -6.70 33.10
C TYR A 164 17.95 -7.50 34.31
N MET A 165 17.25 -8.62 34.08
CA MET A 165 16.80 -9.48 35.18
C MET A 165 17.98 -10.27 35.75
N ASP A 166 18.33 -10.01 37.01
CA ASP A 166 18.97 -10.99 37.88
C ASP A 166 18.05 -11.38 39.05
N SER A 167 17.97 -12.67 39.31
CA SER A 167 17.05 -13.27 40.27
C SER A 167 17.64 -13.21 41.69
N ASN A 168 17.60 -12.04 42.34
CA ASN A 168 17.52 -11.86 43.80
C ASN A 168 18.14 -10.50 44.20
N THR A 169 17.33 -9.44 44.23
CA THR A 169 17.16 -8.56 45.40
C THR A 169 16.17 -7.43 45.07
N ALA A 170 15.47 -6.97 46.10
CA ALA A 170 14.32 -6.09 46.08
C ALA A 170 14.51 -4.78 45.28
N TRP A 171 13.52 -4.44 44.43
CA TRP A 171 13.52 -3.27 43.52
C TRP A 171 12.49 -2.18 43.92
N THR A 172 12.25 -1.97 45.21
CA THR A 172 11.10 -1.17 45.67
C THR A 172 11.30 0.36 45.68
N LEU A 173 12.48 0.93 45.38
CA LEU A 173 12.71 2.36 45.74
C LEU A 173 13.43 3.25 44.71
N LEU A 174 13.49 2.89 43.43
CA LEU A 174 14.01 3.77 42.37
C LEU A 174 13.13 3.84 41.11
N CYS A 175 11.84 3.47 41.23
CA CYS A 175 10.87 3.42 40.13
C CYS A 175 9.97 4.68 40.02
N GLU A 176 10.26 5.79 40.72
CA GLU A 176 9.44 7.01 40.61
C GLU A 176 9.70 7.83 39.32
N ARG A 177 10.51 7.32 38.38
CA ARG A 177 10.84 7.95 37.08
C ARG A 177 10.80 6.95 35.93
N GLU A 178 9.85 6.02 35.94
CA GLU A 178 9.66 5.05 34.86
C GLU A 178 9.13 5.73 33.56
N SER A 179 9.50 5.15 32.41
CA SER A 179 9.36 5.74 31.06
C SER A 179 7.92 6.09 30.68
N MET A 180 7.59 7.38 30.72
CA MET A 180 6.21 7.89 30.55
C MET A 180 5.61 7.65 29.15
N VAL A 181 6.42 7.50 28.11
CA VAL A 181 5.94 7.43 26.72
C VAL A 181 5.69 5.98 26.27
N ALA A 182 6.55 5.04 26.69
CA ALA A 182 6.43 3.64 26.29
C ALA A 182 5.25 2.93 26.97
N GLU A 183 4.95 3.29 28.23
CA GLU A 183 3.80 2.72 28.96
C GLU A 183 2.46 3.19 28.38
N VAL A 184 2.32 4.50 28.11
CA VAL A 184 1.09 5.08 27.54
C VAL A 184 0.76 4.52 26.15
N LEU A 185 1.80 4.20 25.37
CA LEU A 185 1.67 3.61 24.05
C LEU A 185 1.62 2.06 24.08
N GLU A 186 1.80 1.43 25.25
CA GLU A 186 2.01 -0.03 25.35
C GLU A 186 3.08 -0.52 24.35
N GLY A 187 4.11 0.31 24.11
CA GLY A 187 5.05 0.17 23.00
C GLY A 187 6.39 -0.42 23.41
N LYS A 188 7.03 -1.17 22.50
CA LYS A 188 8.41 -1.66 22.67
C LYS A 188 9.31 -0.94 21.69
N GLY A 189 10.41 -0.37 22.18
CA GLY A 189 11.34 0.40 21.37
C GLY A 189 12.77 0.36 21.87
N ALA A 190 13.67 0.85 21.05
CA ALA A 190 15.08 1.01 21.37
C ALA A 190 15.52 2.45 21.08
N GLY A 191 16.39 2.94 21.94
CA GLY A 191 16.90 4.30 21.89
C GLY A 191 18.39 4.38 21.54
N LYS A 192 18.77 5.35 20.72
CA LYS A 192 20.17 5.65 20.41
C LYS A 192 20.35 7.11 20.02
N LYS A 193 21.27 7.82 20.70
CA LYS A 193 21.67 9.21 20.38
C LYS A 193 20.47 10.18 20.31
N GLY A 194 19.62 10.20 21.34
CA GLY A 194 18.48 11.12 21.40
C GLY A 194 17.31 10.78 20.47
N HIS A 195 17.27 9.55 19.95
CA HIS A 195 16.17 9.01 19.16
C HIS A 195 15.68 7.73 19.81
N PHE A 196 14.40 7.68 20.19
CA PHE A 196 13.73 6.50 20.73
C PHE A 196 12.61 6.09 19.78
N GLN A 197 12.72 4.90 19.19
CA GLN A 197 11.75 4.41 18.21
C GLN A 197 11.28 3.00 18.55
N GLY A 198 10.06 2.68 18.17
CA GLY A 198 9.49 1.37 18.45
C GLY A 198 8.16 1.11 17.78
N GLU A 199 7.62 -0.06 18.06
CA GLU A 199 6.28 -0.47 17.67
C GLU A 199 5.30 -0.19 18.82
N VAL A 200 4.11 0.28 18.43
CA VAL A 200 2.98 0.60 19.31
C VAL A 200 1.84 -0.34 18.97
N ALA A 201 1.23 -0.96 19.97
CA ALA A 201 0.03 -1.78 19.76
C ALA A 201 -1.25 -0.92 19.64
N LYS A 202 -1.26 0.24 20.30
CA LYS A 202 -2.41 1.13 20.40
C LYS A 202 -2.04 2.60 20.20
N MET A 203 -2.32 3.11 19.00
CA MET A 203 -1.99 4.50 18.60
C MET A 203 -2.95 5.55 19.17
N SER A 204 -4.10 5.14 19.71
CA SER A 204 -5.13 6.06 20.23
C SER A 204 -4.68 6.93 21.41
N CYS A 205 -3.58 6.56 22.08
CA CYS A 205 -3.04 7.29 23.23
C CYS A 205 -2.08 8.43 22.85
N GLN A 206 -1.90 8.73 21.56
CA GLN A 206 -1.01 9.80 21.09
C GLN A 206 -1.31 11.17 21.72
N ALA A 207 -2.58 11.52 21.91
CA ALA A 207 -2.99 12.79 22.51
C ALA A 207 -2.52 12.90 23.98
N GLU A 208 -2.51 11.78 24.71
CA GLU A 208 -2.01 11.73 26.09
C GLU A 208 -0.50 11.95 26.13
N VAL A 209 0.24 11.33 25.20
CA VAL A 209 1.69 11.55 25.04
C VAL A 209 2.01 13.01 24.77
N GLN A 210 1.22 13.68 23.92
CA GLN A 210 1.40 15.10 23.64
C GLN A 210 1.28 15.96 24.91
N VAL A 211 0.24 15.73 25.72
CA VAL A 211 0.00 16.46 26.97
C VAL A 211 1.13 16.21 27.97
N LEU A 212 1.60 14.97 28.06
CA LEU A 212 2.72 14.61 28.94
C LEU A 212 4.02 15.32 28.54
N LEU A 213 4.33 15.36 27.24
CA LEU A 213 5.52 16.06 26.73
C LEU A 213 5.43 17.57 27.00
N GLN A 214 4.27 18.21 26.78
CA GLN A 214 4.08 19.64 27.05
C GLN A 214 4.21 19.97 28.55
N ASN A 215 3.66 19.11 29.42
CA ASN A 215 3.81 19.25 30.86
C ASN A 215 5.27 19.10 31.31
N TYR A 216 6.02 18.18 30.69
CA TYR A 216 7.44 17.98 30.98
C TYR A 216 8.26 19.22 30.62
N VAL A 217 8.04 19.78 29.41
CA VAL A 217 8.74 21.01 28.99
C VAL A 217 8.41 22.17 29.94
N SER A 218 7.14 22.34 30.30
CA SER A 218 6.69 23.42 31.19
C SER A 218 7.35 23.35 32.58
N LYS A 219 7.55 22.14 33.11
CA LYS A 219 8.23 21.93 34.41
C LYS A 219 9.72 22.24 34.33
N GLN A 220 10.41 21.87 33.25
CA GLN A 220 11.83 22.20 33.08
C GLN A 220 12.08 23.71 33.00
N SER A 221 11.15 24.48 32.40
CA SER A 221 11.26 25.94 32.36
C SER A 221 11.09 26.62 33.73
N THR A 222 10.53 25.93 34.73
CA THR A 222 10.29 26.49 36.09
C THR A 222 11.37 26.15 37.12
N GLU A 223 12.28 25.22 36.82
CA GLU A 223 13.38 24.80 37.71
C GLU A 223 14.76 25.37 37.30
N GLY A 224 14.80 26.20 36.24
CA GLY A 224 16.01 26.85 35.71
C GLY A 224 16.22 28.28 36.21
#